data_AF-A0A959YTA3-F1
#
_entry.id   AF-A0A959YTA3-F1
#
_cell.length_a   1.000
_cell.length_b   1.000
_cell.length_c   1.000
_cell.angle_alpha   90.00
_cell.angle_beta   90.00
_cell.angle_gamma   90.00
#
_symmetry.space_group_name_H-M   'P 1'
#
loop_
_entity.id
_entity.type
_entity.pdbx_description
1 polymer ?
#
loop_
_entity_poly.entity_id
_entity_poly.type
_entity_poly.pdbx_seq_one_letter_code
_entity_poly.pdbx_strand_id
1 'polypeptide(L)'
;MKQTVTLFAIAMMFCISILPLKAQVGINNDNSNPDPSAMLDVKSNSGGILIPRMSAAERDAITGPATGLLVFVTDDAGFYFFNGSAWEQVNTADSGWTFSGDDIVNTNTGLVLIT
;
A
#
# COMPACT_ATOMS: atom_id res chain seq x y z
N MET A 1 55.77 -7.18 2.64
CA MET A 1 54.98 -6.20 1.87
C MET A 1 53.75 -6.84 1.22
N LYS A 2 53.87 -7.94 0.45
CA LYS A 2 52.70 -8.59 -0.18
C LYS A 2 51.66 -9.12 0.84
N GLN A 3 52.10 -9.82 1.88
CA GLN A 3 51.24 -10.37 2.94
C GLN A 3 50.49 -9.31 3.76
N THR A 4 51.15 -8.19 4.07
CA THR A 4 50.55 -7.06 4.81
C THR A 4 49.46 -6.35 4.00
N VAL A 5 49.65 -6.23 2.67
CA VAL A 5 48.65 -5.66 1.77
C VAL A 5 47.42 -6.58 1.67
N THR A 6 47.61 -7.89 1.58
CA THR A 6 46.51 -8.87 1.54
C THR A 6 45.69 -8.85 2.82
N LEU A 7 46.34 -8.78 3.99
CA LEU A 7 45.65 -8.73 5.28
C LEU A 7 44.80 -7.46 5.44
N PHE A 8 45.34 -6.33 4.98
CA PHE A 8 44.64 -5.04 5.01
C PHE A 8 43.41 -5.04 4.10
N ALA A 9 43.51 -5.65 2.91
CA ALA A 9 42.38 -5.76 1.98
C ALA A 9 41.24 -6.63 2.56
N ILE A 10 41.55 -7.74 3.24
CA ILE A 10 40.54 -8.60 3.89
C ILE A 10 39.84 -7.85 5.03
N ALA A 11 40.59 -7.13 5.86
CA ALA A 11 40.03 -6.33 6.95
C ALA A 11 39.09 -5.23 6.43
N MET A 12 39.46 -4.56 5.33
CA MET A 12 38.62 -3.53 4.69
C MET A 12 37.32 -4.13 4.11
N MET A 13 37.40 -5.30 3.49
CA MET A 13 36.24 -6.00 2.94
C MET A 13 35.28 -6.48 4.04
N PHE A 14 35.81 -6.95 5.19
CA PHE A 14 35.02 -7.30 6.36
C PHE A 14 34.35 -6.07 7.01
N CYS A 15 35.06 -4.93 7.07
CA CYS A 15 34.53 -3.68 7.63
C CYS A 15 33.36 -3.10 6.81
N ILE A 16 33.36 -3.30 5.49
CA ILE A 16 32.27 -2.88 4.59
C ILE A 16 31.02 -3.77 4.78
N SER A 17 31.21 -5.04 5.14
CA SER A 17 30.11 -6.02 5.29
C SER A 17 29.23 -5.84 6.54
N ILE A 18 29.69 -5.06 7.52
CA ILE A 18 28.98 -4.81 8.79
C ILE A 18 28.19 -3.50 8.81
N LEU A 19 28.13 -2.76 7.70
CA LEU A 19 27.32 -1.55 7.59
C LEU A 19 25.84 -1.93 7.34
N PRO A 20 24.88 -1.48 8.16
CA PRO A 20 23.46 -1.70 7.89
C PRO A 20 23.04 -0.95 6.61
N LEU A 21 22.99 -1.66 5.49
CA LEU A 21 22.41 -1.18 4.24
C LEU A 21 20.88 -1.17 4.38
N LYS A 22 20.25 0.01 4.38
CA LYS A 22 18.80 0.14 4.30
C LYS A 22 18.38 0.20 2.82
N ALA A 23 17.63 -0.79 2.37
CA ALA A 23 17.06 -0.83 1.02
C ALA A 23 15.63 -0.26 1.03
N GLN A 24 15.51 1.06 1.19
CA GLN A 24 14.23 1.76 1.02
C GLN A 24 14.09 2.23 -0.42
N VAL A 25 12.87 2.17 -0.97
CA VAL A 25 12.58 2.69 -2.31
C VAL A 25 11.93 4.07 -2.17
N GLY A 26 12.62 5.11 -2.60
CA GLY A 26 12.06 6.46 -2.75
C GLY A 26 11.74 6.76 -4.20
N ILE A 27 10.54 7.26 -4.48
CA ILE A 27 10.15 7.81 -5.78
C ILE A 27 9.79 9.27 -5.59
N ASN A 28 10.71 10.17 -5.94
CA ASN A 28 10.53 11.61 -5.84
C ASN A 28 11.43 12.35 -6.84
N ASN A 29 11.19 13.66 -7.00
CA ASN A 29 11.95 14.54 -7.91
C ASN A 29 12.90 15.50 -7.17
N ASP A 30 12.91 15.48 -5.83
CA ASP A 30 13.65 16.43 -4.99
C ASP A 30 14.83 15.81 -4.24
N ASN A 31 15.13 14.52 -4.50
CA ASN A 31 16.17 13.73 -3.85
C ASN A 31 16.04 13.69 -2.32
N SER A 32 14.83 13.89 -1.79
CA SER A 32 14.58 13.72 -0.35
C SER A 32 14.71 12.25 0.05
N ASN A 33 15.26 12.01 1.24
CA ASN A 33 15.36 10.66 1.79
C ASN A 33 13.94 10.12 2.05
N PRO A 34 13.67 8.83 1.74
CA PRO A 34 12.44 8.17 2.15
C PRO A 34 12.24 8.24 3.67
N ASP A 35 10.98 8.23 4.11
CA ASP A 35 10.66 8.10 5.52
C ASP A 35 11.32 6.83 6.12
N PRO A 36 11.99 6.90 7.29
CA PRO A 36 12.65 5.75 7.91
C PRO A 36 11.74 4.56 8.23
N SER A 37 10.43 4.76 8.32
CA SER A 37 9.42 3.74 8.57
C SER A 37 8.83 3.12 7.29
N ALA A 38 9.09 3.73 6.11
CA ALA A 38 8.54 3.28 4.84
C ALA A 38 9.47 2.28 4.13
N MET A 39 8.87 1.26 3.51
CA MET A 39 9.56 0.41 2.53
C MET A 39 9.51 1.03 1.12
N LEU A 40 8.40 1.70 0.81
CA LEU A 40 8.19 2.51 -0.39
C LEU A 40 7.65 3.88 0.02
N ASP A 41 8.34 4.96 -0.37
CA ASP A 41 7.91 6.34 -0.18
C ASP A 41 7.78 7.03 -1.53
N VAL A 42 6.59 7.56 -1.82
CA VAL A 42 6.29 8.28 -3.07
C VAL A 42 5.92 9.71 -2.73
N LYS A 43 6.77 10.65 -3.13
CA LYS A 43 6.58 12.08 -2.89
C LYS A 43 6.45 12.82 -4.21
N SER A 44 5.28 13.40 -4.46
CA SER A 44 4.99 14.20 -5.64
C SER A 44 3.97 15.29 -5.33
N ASN A 45 4.08 16.42 -6.01
CA ASN A 45 3.10 17.52 -5.93
C ASN A 45 2.03 17.44 -7.05
N SER A 46 2.22 16.55 -8.03
CA SER A 46 1.37 16.47 -9.23
C SER A 46 1.07 15.05 -9.70
N GLY A 47 1.84 14.06 -9.25
CA GLY A 47 1.65 12.64 -9.57
C GLY A 47 1.11 11.85 -8.38
N GLY A 48 0.61 10.65 -8.67
CA GLY A 48 0.17 9.68 -7.67
C GLY A 48 0.63 8.27 -8.05
N ILE A 49 0.14 7.28 -7.31
CA ILE A 49 0.41 5.87 -7.59
C ILE A 49 -0.75 5.28 -8.41
N LEU A 50 -0.44 4.73 -9.58
CA LEU A 50 -1.37 3.87 -10.32
C LEU A 50 -1.22 2.44 -9.83
N ILE A 51 -2.19 1.98 -9.06
CA ILE A 51 -2.35 0.59 -8.62
C ILE A 51 -2.78 -0.27 -9.81
N PRO A 52 -2.45 -1.58 -9.86
CA PRO A 52 -2.88 -2.47 -10.95
C PRO A 52 -4.37 -2.32 -11.29
N ARG A 53 -4.66 -2.11 -12.58
CA ARG A 53 -6.01 -1.91 -13.12
C ARG A 53 -6.42 -3.13 -13.92
N MET A 54 -7.61 -3.66 -13.64
CA MET A 54 -8.13 -4.86 -14.29
C MET A 54 -9.67 -4.89 -14.29
N SER A 55 -10.29 -5.77 -15.04
CA SER A 55 -11.73 -6.06 -14.95
C SER A 55 -12.06 -6.88 -13.70
N ALA A 56 -13.34 -6.95 -13.32
CA ALA A 56 -13.78 -7.81 -12.22
C ALA A 56 -13.44 -9.29 -12.48
N ALA A 57 -13.60 -9.74 -13.73
CA ALA A 57 -13.28 -11.11 -14.13
C ALA A 57 -11.78 -11.44 -13.97
N GLU A 58 -10.89 -10.51 -14.33
CA GLU A 58 -9.45 -10.67 -14.15
C GLU A 58 -9.04 -10.65 -12.67
N ARG A 59 -9.67 -9.80 -11.86
CA ARG A 59 -9.48 -9.79 -10.39
C ARG A 59 -9.87 -11.13 -9.78
N ASP A 60 -11.02 -11.66 -10.17
CA ASP A 60 -11.56 -12.92 -9.62
C ASP A 60 -10.76 -14.14 -10.11
N ALA A 61 -10.02 -14.00 -11.21
CA ALA A 61 -9.08 -15.01 -11.70
C ALA A 61 -7.73 -15.05 -10.95
N ILE A 62 -7.44 -14.09 -10.06
CA ILE A 62 -6.21 -14.10 -9.25
C ILE A 62 -6.26 -15.30 -8.29
N THR A 63 -5.34 -16.25 -8.47
CA THR A 63 -5.23 -17.43 -7.61
C THR A 63 -4.39 -17.12 -6.38
N GLY A 64 -4.94 -17.36 -5.19
CA GLY A 64 -4.25 -17.14 -3.91
C GLY A 64 -3.85 -15.68 -3.66
N PRO A 65 -4.78 -14.70 -3.77
CA PRO A 65 -4.45 -13.30 -3.50
C PRO A 65 -3.97 -13.11 -2.06
N ALA A 66 -2.95 -12.28 -1.86
CA ALA A 66 -2.48 -11.95 -0.53
C ALA A 66 -3.48 -11.04 0.20
N THR A 67 -3.64 -11.22 1.51
CA THR A 67 -4.40 -10.28 2.34
C THR A 67 -3.81 -8.87 2.21
N GLY A 68 -4.66 -7.89 1.92
CA GLY A 68 -4.27 -6.50 1.68
C GLY A 68 -3.86 -6.20 0.23
N LEU A 69 -3.92 -7.17 -0.69
CA LEU A 69 -3.68 -6.91 -2.12
C LEU A 69 -4.71 -5.91 -2.63
N LEU A 70 -4.26 -4.76 -3.11
CA LEU A 70 -5.09 -3.66 -3.62
C LEU A 70 -5.08 -3.65 -5.16
N VAL A 71 -6.26 -3.49 -5.76
CA VAL A 71 -6.45 -3.35 -7.21
C VAL A 71 -7.49 -2.26 -7.51
N PHE A 72 -7.46 -1.73 -8.73
CA PHE A 72 -8.54 -0.91 -9.26
C PHE A 72 -9.33 -1.71 -10.31
N VAL A 73 -10.61 -1.91 -10.05
CA VAL A 73 -11.54 -2.63 -10.93
C VAL A 73 -12.15 -1.64 -11.92
N THR A 74 -11.89 -1.84 -13.21
CA THR A 74 -12.12 -0.85 -14.27
C THR A 74 -13.56 -0.79 -14.78
N ASP A 75 -14.25 -1.93 -14.78
CA ASP A 75 -15.67 -2.07 -15.15
C ASP A 75 -16.62 -1.65 -14.02
N ASP A 76 -16.14 -1.66 -12.77
CA ASP A 76 -16.86 -1.14 -11.59
C ASP A 76 -16.35 0.23 -11.09
N ALA A 77 -15.29 0.74 -11.70
CA ALA A 77 -14.63 2.00 -11.36
C ALA A 77 -14.29 2.16 -9.86
N GLY A 78 -13.89 1.08 -9.19
CA GLY A 78 -13.69 1.03 -7.74
C GLY A 78 -12.32 0.49 -7.32
N PHE A 79 -11.82 0.94 -6.18
CA PHE A 79 -10.70 0.28 -5.50
C PHE A 79 -11.21 -0.93 -4.72
N TYR A 80 -10.50 -2.04 -4.83
CA TYR A 80 -10.80 -3.28 -4.12
C TYR A 80 -9.55 -3.80 -3.43
N PHE A 81 -9.69 -4.29 -2.20
CA PHE A 81 -8.64 -5.04 -1.53
C PHE A 81 -9.12 -6.45 -1.18
N PHE A 82 -8.20 -7.42 -1.14
CA PHE A 82 -8.51 -8.75 -0.67
C PHE A 82 -8.40 -8.79 0.86
N ASN A 83 -9.49 -9.07 1.57
CA ASN A 83 -9.52 -9.09 3.04
C ASN A 83 -8.94 -10.39 3.65
N GLY A 84 -8.48 -11.33 2.81
CA GLY A 84 -8.03 -12.67 3.20
C GLY A 84 -9.04 -13.79 2.89
N SER A 85 -10.28 -13.43 2.56
CA SER A 85 -11.36 -14.37 2.19
C SER A 85 -12.16 -13.92 0.96
N ALA A 86 -12.37 -12.62 0.79
CA ALA A 86 -13.14 -12.02 -0.30
C ALA A 86 -12.54 -10.68 -0.74
N TRP A 87 -12.92 -10.25 -1.95
CA TRP A 87 -12.65 -8.90 -2.43
C TRP A 87 -13.66 -7.92 -1.85
N GLU A 88 -13.18 -6.90 -1.15
CA GLU A 88 -13.98 -5.82 -0.60
C GLU A 88 -13.67 -4.51 -1.31
N GLN A 89 -14.72 -3.77 -1.66
CA GLN A 89 -14.58 -2.45 -2.25
C GLN A 89 -14.22 -1.44 -1.15
N VAL A 90 -13.28 -0.55 -1.43
CA VAL A 90 -12.99 0.60 -0.58
C VAL A 90 -14.09 1.64 -0.84
N ASN A 91 -15.17 1.57 -0.07
CA ASN A 91 -16.28 2.52 -0.10
C ASN A 91 -16.11 3.62 0.96
N THR A 92 -16.63 4.81 0.68
CA THR A 92 -16.64 5.96 1.62
C THR A 92 -17.99 6.16 2.31
N ALA A 93 -18.96 5.30 2.05
CA ALA A 93 -20.33 5.46 2.53
C ALA A 93 -20.74 4.27 3.39
N ASP A 94 -20.47 4.38 4.69
CA ASP A 94 -21.23 3.65 5.70
C ASP A 94 -21.62 4.58 6.85
N SER A 95 -22.00 5.82 6.51
CA SER A 95 -22.84 6.61 7.39
C SER A 95 -24.22 5.98 7.33
N GLY A 96 -24.45 4.94 8.13
CA GLY A 96 -25.77 4.31 8.30
C GLY A 96 -26.86 5.31 8.74
N TRP A 97 -26.49 6.56 8.99
CA TRP A 97 -27.35 7.71 9.18
C TRP A 97 -26.91 8.87 8.27
N THR A 98 -27.82 9.39 7.46
CA THR A 98 -27.61 10.59 6.63
C THR A 98 -28.67 11.64 6.93
N PHE A 99 -28.41 12.90 6.58
CA PHE A 99 -29.43 13.94 6.59
C PHE A 99 -30.19 13.92 5.25
N SER A 100 -31.52 14.06 5.31
CA SER A 100 -32.39 14.24 4.14
C SER A 100 -33.36 15.39 4.43
N GLY A 101 -32.99 16.59 4.01
CA GLY A 101 -33.68 17.80 4.44
C GLY A 101 -33.46 18.05 5.93
N ASP A 102 -34.55 18.19 6.69
CA ASP A 102 -34.51 18.37 8.14
C ASP A 102 -34.50 17.03 8.91
N ASP A 103 -34.58 15.89 8.21
CA ASP A 103 -34.66 14.56 8.82
C ASP A 103 -33.29 13.87 8.90
N ILE A 104 -33.09 13.11 9.99
CA ILE A 104 -32.01 12.12 10.11
C ILE A 104 -32.59 10.77 9.69
N VAL A 105 -32.09 10.22 8.58
CA VAL A 105 -32.55 8.95 7.99
C VAL A 105 -31.48 7.87 8.13
N ASN A 106 -31.92 6.69 8.56
CA ASN A 106 -31.08 5.51 8.55
C ASN A 106 -31.03 4.91 7.14
N THR A 107 -29.85 4.64 6.61
CA THR A 107 -29.63 4.03 5.28
C THR A 107 -29.18 2.58 5.35
N ASN A 108 -29.01 2.03 6.55
CA ASN A 108 -28.75 0.61 6.75
C ASN A 108 -30.05 -0.21 6.63
N THR A 109 -29.91 -1.49 6.28
CA THR A 109 -31.03 -2.44 6.17
C THR A 109 -31.34 -3.14 7.51
N GLY A 110 -30.71 -2.72 8.60
CA GLY A 110 -30.78 -3.35 9.92
C GLY A 110 -31.88 -2.78 10.83
N LEU A 111 -32.09 -3.42 11.99
CA LEU A 111 -33.01 -2.91 13.02
C LEU A 111 -32.39 -1.71 13.72
N VAL A 112 -33.11 -0.58 13.72
CA VAL A 112 -32.80 0.58 14.55
C VAL A 112 -33.39 0.36 15.95
N LEU A 113 -32.54 0.15 16.95
CA LEU A 113 -32.96 0.10 18.36
C LEU A 113 -32.72 1.47 19.01
N ILE A 114 -33.78 2.11 19.50
CA ILE A 114 -33.71 3.34 20.30
C ILE A 114 -34.07 2.96 21.74
N THR A 115 -33.08 2.98 22.64
CA THR A 115 -33.27 2.75 24.09
C THR A 115 -32.99 3.99 24.89
#